data_AF-A0A7V6HAR1-F1
#
_entry.id   AF-A0A7V6HAR1-F1
#
_cell.length_a   1.000
_cell.length_b   1.000
_cell.length_c   1.000
_cell.angle_alpha   90.00
_cell.angle_beta   90.00
_cell.angle_gamma   90.00
#
_symmetry.space_group_name_H-M   'P 1'
#
loop_
_entity.id
_entity.type
_entity.pdbx_description
1 polymer ?
#
loop_
_entity_poly.entity_id
_entity_poly.type
_entity_poly.pdbx_seq_one_letter_code
_entity_poly.pdbx_strand_id
1 'polypeptide(L)'
;IDERPEEVTDMQRSINGEVVFSTFDKTPENHVKVTELVLERAMRLVELKQDVVILLDSLTRMGRAYNLTITPTGRTLSGGLDPGALYGPKRFFGAARNIEHGGSLTIIATSLIETGSRMDEVIFEEFKGTGNMEVLLDRKLSEKRIFPAIDITRSSTRREELLLSPRELDSIWAIRKAFGQLDTAAVTETIINLLLKTRNNEQFIQSVNVSFNDKNLYEAMRGQRLGGNGQS
;
A
#
# COMPACT_ATOMS: atom_id res chain seq x y z
N ILE A 1 -8.58 13.77 -1.59
CA ILE A 1 -9.79 14.10 -2.38
C ILE A 1 -10.98 13.57 -1.62
N ASP A 2 -12.09 14.32 -1.62
CA ASP A 2 -13.29 14.00 -0.86
C ASP A 2 -12.95 13.74 0.62
N GLU A 3 -12.05 14.57 1.15
CA GLU A 3 -11.50 14.45 2.50
C GLU A 3 -11.83 15.69 3.34
N ARG A 4 -11.63 15.59 4.65
CA ARG A 4 -12.03 16.64 5.58
C ARG A 4 -11.12 17.87 5.54
N PRO A 5 -11.66 19.10 5.63
CA PRO A 5 -10.86 20.32 5.61
C PRO A 5 -9.76 20.39 6.68
N GLU A 6 -9.98 19.82 7.86
CA GLU A 6 -9.00 19.78 8.95
C GLU A 6 -7.79 18.89 8.61
N GLU A 7 -8.01 17.76 7.92
CA GLU A 7 -6.95 16.85 7.48
C GLU A 7 -6.12 17.49 6.37
N VAL A 8 -6.77 18.21 5.44
CA VAL A 8 -6.09 19.01 4.42
C VAL A 8 -5.21 20.10 5.05
N THR A 9 -5.74 20.81 6.05
CA THR A 9 -5.01 21.88 6.73
C THR A 9 -3.77 21.35 7.45
N ASP A 10 -3.88 20.18 8.08
CA ASP A 10 -2.76 19.50 8.72
C ASP A 10 -1.68 19.11 7.70
N MET A 11 -2.07 18.48 6.58
CA MET A 11 -1.15 18.13 5.50
C MET A 11 -0.40 19.34 4.94
N GLN A 12 -1.10 20.47 4.72
CA GLN A 12 -0.48 21.70 4.22
C GLN A 12 0.58 22.27 5.16
N ARG A 13 0.42 22.09 6.47
CA ARG A 13 1.37 22.58 7.48
C ARG A 13 2.53 21.62 7.70
N SER A 14 2.29 20.32 7.53
CA SER A 14 3.23 19.26 7.88
C SER A 14 4.11 18.80 6.70
N ILE A 15 3.67 19.02 5.45
CA ILE A 15 4.36 18.52 4.25
C ILE A 15 5.13 19.65 3.57
N ASN A 16 6.43 19.44 3.35
CA ASN A 16 7.22 20.29 2.47
C ASN A 16 7.07 19.83 1.01
N GLY A 17 6.01 20.29 0.35
CA GLY A 17 5.66 19.91 -1.02
C GLY A 17 4.37 20.58 -1.46
N GLU A 18 3.92 20.24 -2.67
CA GLU A 18 2.65 20.75 -3.17
C GLU A 18 1.48 19.89 -2.70
N VAL A 19 0.52 20.52 -2.01
CA VAL A 19 -0.71 19.88 -1.55
C VAL A 19 -1.88 20.38 -2.39
N VAL A 20 -2.33 19.55 -3.33
CA VAL A 20 -3.54 19.80 -4.13
C VAL A 20 -4.71 19.02 -3.52
N PHE A 21 -5.83 19.70 -3.28
CA PHE A 21 -6.96 19.11 -2.58
C PHE A 21 -8.31 19.48 -3.20
N SER A 22 -9.31 18.67 -2.88
CA SER A 22 -10.72 18.87 -3.21
C SER A 22 -11.48 18.19 -2.08
N THR A 23 -11.99 18.98 -1.14
CA THR A 23 -12.63 18.53 0.12
C THR A 23 -14.04 18.01 -0.13
N PHE A 24 -14.60 17.23 0.82
CA PHE A 24 -15.91 16.56 0.65
C PHE A 24 -17.11 17.50 0.40
N ASP A 25 -16.97 18.80 0.65
CA ASP A 25 -17.98 19.83 0.35
C ASP A 25 -18.04 20.22 -1.14
N LYS A 26 -17.12 19.70 -1.97
CA LYS A 26 -17.07 19.95 -3.42
C LYS A 26 -17.86 18.90 -4.19
N THR A 27 -18.22 19.22 -5.43
CA THR A 27 -18.95 18.28 -6.28
C THR A 27 -18.03 17.17 -6.82
N PRO A 28 -18.57 15.99 -7.15
CA PRO A 28 -17.81 14.92 -7.79
C PRO A 28 -17.07 15.35 -9.06
N GLU A 29 -17.64 16.25 -9.87
CA GLU A 29 -17.00 16.79 -11.08
C GLU A 29 -15.76 17.61 -10.73
N ASN A 30 -15.79 18.33 -9.60
CA ASN A 30 -14.61 19.06 -9.13
C ASN A 30 -13.50 18.09 -8.69
N HIS A 31 -13.84 16.97 -8.05
CA HIS A 31 -12.86 15.94 -7.70
C HIS A 31 -12.18 15.38 -8.96
N VAL A 32 -12.98 14.98 -9.96
CA VAL A 32 -12.49 14.47 -11.25
C VAL A 32 -11.63 15.51 -11.97
N LYS A 33 -12.07 16.77 -12.02
CA LYS A 33 -11.30 17.84 -12.67
C LYS A 33 -9.95 18.07 -12.01
N VAL A 34 -9.91 18.10 -10.67
CA VAL A 34 -8.66 18.28 -9.92
C VAL A 34 -7.70 17.12 -10.18
N THR A 35 -8.17 15.87 -10.21
CA THR A 35 -7.31 14.71 -10.49
C THR A 35 -6.70 14.75 -11.87
N GLU A 36 -7.49 15.10 -12.89
CA GLU A 36 -7.01 15.18 -14.27
C GLU A 36 -5.94 16.27 -14.42
N LEU A 37 -6.14 17.44 -13.80
CA LEU A 37 -5.13 18.52 -13.83
C LEU A 37 -3.81 18.13 -13.15
N VAL A 38 -3.89 17.43 -12.01
CA VAL A 38 -2.70 16.92 -11.30
C VAL A 38 -1.96 15.91 -12.16
N LEU A 39 -2.68 14.99 -12.80
CA LEU A 39 -2.10 13.98 -13.67
C LEU A 39 -1.40 14.61 -14.88
N GLU A 40 -2.09 15.50 -15.60
CA GLU A 40 -1.53 16.20 -16.77
C GLU A 40 -0.25 16.94 -16.41
N ARG A 41 -0.26 17.66 -15.29
CA ARG A 41 0.93 18.35 -14.80
C ARG A 41 2.07 17.38 -14.48
N ALA A 42 1.78 16.29 -13.76
CA ALA A 42 2.80 15.29 -13.43
C ALA A 42 3.42 14.68 -14.69
N MET A 43 2.59 14.37 -15.70
CA MET A 43 3.09 13.87 -16.98
C MET A 43 4.00 14.89 -17.68
N ARG A 44 3.67 16.19 -17.67
CA ARG A 44 4.56 17.23 -18.25
C ARG A 44 5.90 17.31 -17.53
N LEU A 45 5.92 17.19 -16.20
CA LEU A 45 7.17 17.19 -15.43
C LEU A 45 8.04 15.95 -15.74
N VAL A 46 7.41 14.79 -15.91
CA VAL A 46 8.09 13.53 -16.28
C VAL A 46 8.67 13.61 -17.70
N GLU A 47 7.96 14.25 -18.64
CA GLU A 47 8.47 14.55 -19.99
C GLU A 47 9.69 15.47 -19.95
N LEU A 48 9.78 16.37 -18.96
CA LEU A 48 10.95 17.21 -18.68
C LEU A 48 12.05 16.47 -17.88
N LYS A 49 11.99 15.13 -17.82
CA LYS A 49 12.95 14.25 -17.15
C LYS A 49 13.00 14.40 -15.63
N GLN A 50 11.89 14.79 -15.01
CA GLN A 50 11.79 14.85 -13.55
C GLN A 50 11.17 13.58 -12.98
N ASP A 51 11.65 13.16 -11.80
CA ASP A 51 11.03 12.11 -11.00
C ASP A 51 9.92 12.71 -10.13
N VAL A 52 8.68 12.29 -10.38
CA VAL A 52 7.49 12.83 -9.74
C VAL A 52 6.84 11.75 -8.89
N VAL A 53 6.49 12.09 -7.66
CA VAL A 53 5.73 11.24 -6.74
C VAL A 53 4.38 11.88 -6.46
N ILE A 54 3.29 11.13 -6.67
CA ILE A 54 1.94 11.51 -6.27
C ILE A 54 1.52 10.62 -5.09
N LEU A 55 1.13 11.24 -3.99
CA LEU A 55 0.47 10.58 -2.87
C LEU A 55 -1.04 10.87 -2.96
N LEU A 56 -1.84 9.86 -3.29
CA LEU A 56 -3.28 10.00 -3.49
C LEU A 56 -4.05 9.37 -2.33
N ASP A 57 -4.82 10.20 -1.63
CA ASP A 57 -5.81 9.74 -0.64
C ASP A 57 -7.22 10.15 -1.10
N SER A 58 -8.06 9.27 -1.66
CA SER A 58 -7.85 7.85 -1.94
C SER A 58 -8.33 7.43 -3.34
N LEU A 59 -7.84 6.29 -3.83
CA LEU A 59 -8.27 5.70 -5.10
C LEU A 59 -9.74 5.27 -5.05
N THR A 60 -10.23 4.82 -3.89
CA THR A 60 -11.64 4.45 -3.68
C THR A 60 -12.56 5.66 -3.84
N ARG A 61 -12.23 6.79 -3.20
CA ARG A 61 -13.00 8.03 -3.33
C ARG A 61 -12.96 8.57 -4.76
N MET A 62 -11.81 8.48 -5.43
CA MET A 62 -11.70 8.80 -6.85
C MET A 62 -12.64 7.93 -7.69
N GLY A 63 -12.63 6.61 -7.52
CA GLY A 63 -13.52 5.69 -8.25
C GLY A 63 -15.01 6.02 -8.06
N ARG A 64 -15.42 6.35 -6.81
CA ARG A 64 -16.78 6.81 -6.51
C ARG A 64 -17.12 8.12 -7.23
N ALA A 65 -16.21 9.10 -7.21
CA ALA A 65 -16.42 10.38 -7.89
C ALA A 65 -16.64 10.18 -9.39
N TYR A 66 -15.80 9.40 -10.06
CA TYR A 66 -16.01 9.08 -11.48
C TYR A 66 -17.37 8.41 -11.71
N ASN A 67 -17.76 7.42 -10.88
CA ASN A 67 -19.05 6.74 -11.01
C ASN A 67 -20.26 7.67 -10.91
N LEU A 68 -20.17 8.74 -10.12
CA LEU A 68 -21.23 9.74 -10.00
C LEU A 68 -21.28 10.74 -11.17
N THR A 69 -20.17 10.91 -11.90
CA THR A 69 -20.05 11.91 -12.98
C THR A 69 -20.24 11.38 -14.39
N ILE A 70 -20.06 10.06 -14.61
CA ILE A 70 -20.20 9.52 -15.96
C ILE A 70 -21.65 9.56 -16.44
N THR A 71 -21.84 9.59 -17.76
CA THR A 71 -23.13 9.26 -18.34
C THR A 71 -23.32 7.73 -18.26
N PRO A 72 -24.43 7.23 -17.68
CA PRO A 72 -24.65 5.79 -17.54
C PRO A 72 -24.57 5.06 -18.88
N THR A 73 -23.81 3.97 -18.92
CA THR A 73 -23.62 3.13 -20.12
C THR A 73 -24.76 2.14 -20.32
N GLY A 74 -25.67 2.04 -19.35
CA GLY A 74 -26.74 1.04 -19.30
C GLY A 74 -26.27 -0.34 -18.81
N ARG A 75 -25.00 -0.47 -18.41
CA ARG A 75 -24.45 -1.68 -17.79
C ARG A 75 -24.04 -1.36 -16.35
N THR A 76 -24.32 -2.29 -15.43
CA THR A 76 -24.01 -2.11 -14.02
C THR A 76 -23.34 -3.36 -13.49
N LEU A 77 -22.17 -3.20 -12.88
CA LEU A 77 -21.46 -4.23 -12.15
C LEU A 77 -22.06 -4.39 -10.74
N SER A 78 -21.58 -5.41 -10.02
CA SER A 78 -21.94 -5.59 -8.61
C SER A 78 -21.66 -4.30 -7.82
N GLY A 79 -22.55 -3.95 -6.90
CA GLY A 79 -22.41 -2.74 -6.07
C GLY A 79 -22.83 -1.43 -6.74
N GLY A 80 -23.47 -1.45 -7.91
CA GLY A 80 -23.98 -0.22 -8.55
C GLY A 80 -22.91 0.59 -9.30
N LEU A 81 -21.77 -0.04 -9.59
CA LEU A 81 -20.67 0.56 -10.32
C LEU A 81 -20.89 0.39 -11.82
N ASP A 82 -20.82 1.48 -12.58
CA ASP A 82 -20.79 1.40 -14.03
C ASP A 82 -19.36 1.08 -14.50
N PRO A 83 -19.15 0.09 -15.39
CA PRO A 83 -17.81 -0.24 -15.89
C PRO A 83 -17.07 0.95 -16.50
N GLY A 84 -17.78 1.89 -17.14
CA GLY A 84 -17.21 3.08 -17.76
C GLY A 84 -16.57 4.02 -16.75
N ALA A 85 -17.04 4.00 -15.50
CA ALA A 85 -16.52 4.85 -14.42
C ALA A 85 -15.07 4.51 -14.05
N LEU A 86 -14.66 3.26 -14.26
CA LEU A 86 -13.32 2.81 -13.91
C LEU A 86 -12.25 3.24 -14.91
N TYR A 87 -12.63 3.71 -16.10
CA TYR A 87 -11.67 4.08 -17.14
C TYR A 87 -10.73 5.21 -16.67
N GLY A 88 -11.28 6.30 -16.13
CA GLY A 88 -10.50 7.45 -15.69
C GLY A 88 -9.52 7.12 -14.56
N PRO A 89 -9.98 6.52 -13.44
CA PRO A 89 -9.09 6.13 -12.36
C PRO A 89 -8.05 5.07 -12.77
N LYS A 90 -8.39 4.11 -13.65
CA LYS A 90 -7.42 3.14 -14.19
C LYS A 90 -6.35 3.84 -15.02
N ARG A 91 -6.74 4.83 -15.83
CA ARG A 91 -5.80 5.67 -16.58
C ARG A 91 -4.90 6.46 -15.64
N PHE A 92 -5.46 7.06 -14.59
CA PHE A 92 -4.71 7.81 -13.58
C PHE A 92 -3.68 6.92 -12.90
N PHE A 93 -4.11 5.80 -12.32
CA PHE A 93 -3.22 4.92 -11.57
C PHE A 93 -2.21 4.19 -12.47
N GLY A 94 -2.63 3.78 -13.67
CA GLY A 94 -1.77 3.17 -14.69
C GLY A 94 -0.84 4.16 -15.41
N ALA A 95 -0.91 5.46 -15.12
CA ALA A 95 0.06 6.41 -15.61
C ALA A 95 1.43 6.22 -14.94
N ALA A 96 1.46 5.72 -13.70
CA ALA A 96 2.69 5.43 -12.97
C ALA A 96 3.60 4.47 -13.75
N ARG A 97 4.83 4.90 -14.02
CA ARG A 97 5.83 4.14 -14.78
C ARG A 97 7.23 4.75 -14.64
N ASN A 98 8.24 3.91 -14.82
CA ASN A 98 9.62 4.33 -15.02
C ASN A 98 9.90 4.45 -16.54
N ILE A 99 10.51 5.55 -16.99
CA ILE A 99 10.80 5.80 -18.42
C ILE A 99 12.33 5.82 -18.63
N GLU A 100 12.85 4.90 -19.44
CA GLU A 100 14.30 4.68 -19.62
C GLU A 100 15.10 5.92 -20.07
N HIS A 101 14.50 6.81 -20.86
CA HIS A 101 15.13 8.06 -21.32
C HIS A 101 14.40 9.32 -20.85
N GLY A 102 13.52 9.16 -19.86
CA GLY A 102 12.70 10.21 -19.25
C GLY A 102 12.97 10.30 -17.75
N GLY A 103 12.00 10.86 -17.03
CA GLY A 103 11.91 10.71 -15.57
C GLY A 103 11.01 9.53 -15.20
N SER A 104 10.63 9.44 -13.94
CA SER A 104 9.68 8.46 -13.43
C SER A 104 8.43 9.10 -12.84
N LEU A 105 7.28 8.44 -12.99
CA LEU A 105 6.05 8.78 -12.28
C LEU A 105 5.74 7.67 -11.28
N THR A 106 5.86 7.98 -10.00
CA THR A 106 5.45 7.08 -8.91
C THR A 106 4.12 7.55 -8.35
N ILE A 107 3.13 6.66 -8.25
CA ILE A 107 1.84 6.95 -7.62
C ILE A 107 1.64 5.96 -6.48
N ILE A 108 1.51 6.47 -5.26
CA ILE A 108 1.12 5.70 -4.08
C ILE A 108 -0.27 6.17 -3.71
N ALA A 109 -1.24 5.26 -3.76
CA ALA A 109 -2.62 5.58 -3.45
C ALA A 109 -3.15 4.70 -2.32
N THR A 110 -3.93 5.29 -1.42
CA THR A 110 -4.70 4.51 -0.44
C THR A 110 -5.94 3.92 -1.11
N SER A 111 -6.35 2.74 -0.66
CA SER A 111 -7.63 2.14 -1.02
C SER A 111 -8.32 1.65 0.23
N LEU A 112 -9.61 1.93 0.34
CA LEU A 112 -10.44 1.45 1.43
C LEU A 112 -10.90 0.03 1.11
N ILE A 113 -10.72 -0.87 2.08
CA ILE A 113 -11.22 -2.24 2.06
C ILE A 113 -12.02 -2.50 3.32
N GLU A 114 -12.86 -3.54 3.31
CA GLU A 114 -13.68 -3.91 4.47
C GLU A 114 -14.58 -2.76 4.98
N THR A 115 -15.10 -1.94 4.06
CA THR A 115 -16.01 -0.83 4.36
C THR A 115 -17.47 -1.29 4.50
N GLY A 116 -17.76 -2.54 4.13
CA GLY A 116 -19.12 -3.07 3.98
C GLY A 116 -19.82 -2.64 2.68
N SER A 117 -19.18 -1.81 1.85
CA SER A 117 -19.69 -1.40 0.54
C SER A 117 -19.22 -2.36 -0.55
N ARG A 118 -20.18 -2.99 -1.23
CA ARG A 118 -19.88 -3.84 -2.39
C ARG A 118 -19.21 -3.06 -3.54
N MET A 119 -19.52 -1.78 -3.68
CA MET A 119 -18.88 -0.90 -4.67
C MET A 119 -17.38 -0.78 -4.40
N ASP A 120 -16.99 -0.58 -3.13
CA ASP A 120 -15.58 -0.40 -2.76
C ASP A 120 -14.78 -1.67 -2.96
N GLU A 121 -15.37 -2.83 -2.65
CA GLU A 121 -14.76 -4.14 -2.91
C GLU A 121 -14.47 -4.33 -4.40
N VAL A 122 -15.44 -4.02 -5.27
CA VAL A 122 -15.27 -4.12 -6.73
C VAL A 122 -14.21 -3.12 -7.20
N ILE A 123 -14.23 -1.89 -6.72
CA ILE A 123 -13.22 -0.88 -7.00
C ILE A 123 -11.82 -1.40 -6.64
N PHE A 124 -11.64 -1.95 -5.43
CA PHE A 124 -10.36 -2.47 -4.97
C PHE A 124 -9.85 -3.60 -5.87
N GLU A 125 -10.68 -4.61 -6.16
CA GLU A 125 -10.29 -5.75 -7.00
C GLU A 125 -9.87 -5.32 -8.41
N GLU A 126 -10.54 -4.31 -8.98
CA GLU A 126 -10.21 -3.76 -10.30
C GLU A 126 -8.86 -3.03 -10.32
N PHE A 127 -8.47 -2.38 -9.22
CA PHE A 127 -7.16 -1.70 -9.11
C PHE A 127 -6.03 -2.60 -8.67
N LYS A 128 -6.32 -3.68 -7.94
CA LYS A 128 -5.34 -4.71 -7.57
C LYS A 128 -4.59 -5.28 -8.78
N GLY A 129 -5.30 -5.45 -9.90
CA GLY A 129 -4.70 -5.89 -11.17
C GLY A 129 -3.81 -4.83 -11.84
N THR A 130 -4.03 -3.56 -11.54
CA THR A 130 -3.34 -2.41 -12.18
C THR A 130 -2.03 -2.07 -11.47
N GLY A 131 -1.98 -2.20 -10.14
CA GLY A 131 -0.80 -1.92 -9.33
C GLY A 131 0.28 -3.01 -9.39
N ASN A 132 1.48 -2.66 -8.95
CA ASN A 132 2.61 -3.58 -8.79
C ASN A 132 3.16 -3.64 -7.36
N MET A 133 2.62 -2.84 -6.43
CA MET A 133 2.99 -2.82 -5.01
C MET A 133 1.73 -2.69 -4.16
N GLU A 134 1.64 -3.49 -3.10
CA GLU A 134 0.54 -3.50 -2.14
C GLU A 134 1.08 -3.53 -0.72
N VAL A 135 0.68 -2.57 0.11
CA VAL A 135 0.92 -2.55 1.55
C VAL A 135 -0.42 -2.67 2.26
N LEU A 136 -0.67 -3.82 2.88
CA LEU A 136 -1.92 -4.09 3.55
C LEU A 136 -1.82 -3.69 5.02
N LEU A 137 -2.81 -2.93 5.48
CA LEU A 137 -2.95 -2.56 6.89
C LEU A 137 -4.01 -3.44 7.55
N ASP A 138 -3.66 -4.08 8.67
CA ASP A 138 -4.56 -4.99 9.39
C ASP A 138 -5.25 -4.26 10.56
N ARG A 139 -6.59 -4.26 10.52
CA ARG A 139 -7.43 -3.66 11.56
C ARG A 139 -7.15 -4.27 12.94
N LYS A 140 -6.89 -5.58 13.04
CA LYS A 140 -6.60 -6.26 14.31
C LYS A 140 -5.31 -5.76 14.97
N LEU A 141 -4.30 -5.42 14.17
CA LEU A 141 -3.07 -4.80 14.67
C LEU A 141 -3.35 -3.41 15.25
N SER A 142 -4.11 -2.61 14.49
CA SER A 142 -4.50 -1.26 14.91
C SER A 142 -5.36 -1.27 16.18
N GLU A 143 -6.31 -2.19 16.31
CA GLU A 143 -7.16 -2.35 17.50
C GLU A 143 -6.34 -2.72 18.75
N LYS A 144 -5.26 -3.49 18.57
CA LYS A 144 -4.28 -3.80 19.62
C LYS A 144 -3.25 -2.69 19.85
N ARG A 145 -3.35 -1.56 19.14
CA ARG A 145 -2.40 -0.43 19.17
C ARG A 145 -0.97 -0.79 18.76
N ILE A 146 -0.82 -1.77 17.86
CA ILE A 146 0.48 -2.14 17.29
C ILE A 146 0.68 -1.31 16.03
N PHE A 147 1.70 -0.45 16.02
CA PHE A 147 2.03 0.42 14.89
C PHE A 147 3.51 0.29 14.47
N PRO A 148 3.81 0.27 13.16
CA PRO A 148 2.87 0.34 12.03
C PRO A 148 2.03 -0.93 11.88
N ALA A 149 0.74 -0.78 11.59
CA ALA A 149 -0.24 -1.88 11.52
C ALA A 149 -0.17 -2.63 10.17
N ILE A 150 1.04 -2.97 9.71
CA ILE A 150 1.28 -3.56 8.39
C ILE A 150 1.25 -5.08 8.48
N ASP A 151 0.45 -5.72 7.61
CA ASP A 151 0.55 -7.16 7.39
C ASP A 151 1.73 -7.47 6.47
N ILE A 152 2.86 -7.82 7.07
CA ILE A 152 4.11 -8.12 6.36
C ILE A 152 3.97 -9.36 5.47
N THR A 153 3.11 -10.30 5.84
CA THR A 153 2.95 -11.56 5.10
C THR A 153 2.19 -11.35 3.81
N ARG A 154 1.15 -10.50 3.82
CA ARG A 154 0.30 -10.21 2.66
C ARG A 154 0.81 -9.04 1.81
N SER A 155 1.56 -8.11 2.39
CA SER A 155 2.15 -6.99 1.65
C SER A 155 3.26 -7.48 0.71
N SER A 156 3.32 -6.96 -0.52
CA SER A 156 4.29 -7.41 -1.52
C SER A 156 4.54 -6.37 -2.62
N THR A 157 5.67 -6.52 -3.32
CA THR A 157 6.00 -5.76 -4.53
C THR A 157 6.38 -6.75 -5.63
N ARG A 158 5.83 -6.58 -6.83
CA ARG A 158 6.20 -7.38 -8.00
C ARG A 158 7.60 -6.98 -8.47
N ARG A 159 8.38 -7.97 -8.92
CA ARG A 159 9.76 -7.75 -9.43
C ARG A 159 10.67 -7.08 -8.39
N GLU A 160 10.49 -7.40 -7.10
CA GLU A 160 11.29 -6.82 -6.00
C GLU A 160 12.80 -7.09 -6.15
N GLU A 161 13.19 -8.12 -6.93
CA GLU A 161 14.58 -8.43 -7.25
C GLU A 161 15.31 -7.36 -8.08
N LEU A 162 14.55 -6.44 -8.70
CA LEU A 162 15.13 -5.29 -9.40
C LEU A 162 15.44 -4.12 -8.45
N LEU A 163 14.88 -4.14 -7.24
CA LEU A 163 14.93 -3.04 -6.27
C LEU A 163 15.86 -3.34 -5.09
N LEU A 164 16.03 -4.62 -4.76
CA LEU A 164 16.73 -5.09 -3.58
C LEU A 164 18.03 -5.79 -3.96
N SER A 165 19.03 -5.68 -3.09
CA SER A 165 20.25 -6.46 -3.22
C SER A 165 19.99 -7.95 -2.99
N PRO A 166 20.83 -8.87 -3.52
CA PRO A 166 20.68 -10.31 -3.29
C PRO A 166 20.60 -10.67 -1.79
N ARG A 167 21.39 -9.98 -0.96
CA ARG A 167 21.42 -10.18 0.49
C ARG A 167 20.10 -9.79 1.16
N GLU A 168 19.48 -8.69 0.73
CA GLU A 168 18.18 -8.25 1.24
C GLU A 168 17.08 -9.22 0.82
N LEU A 169 17.09 -9.68 -0.44
CA LEU A 169 16.13 -10.66 -0.94
C LEU A 169 16.17 -11.96 -0.15
N ASP A 170 17.37 -12.54 0.04
CA ASP A 170 17.54 -13.79 0.79
C ASP A 170 17.02 -13.66 2.23
N SER A 171 17.28 -12.51 2.86
CA SER A 171 16.80 -12.21 4.21
C SER A 171 15.29 -12.05 4.30
N ILE A 172 14.68 -11.32 3.36
CA ILE A 172 13.22 -11.17 3.30
C ILE A 172 12.55 -12.52 3.07
N TRP A 173 13.12 -13.37 2.19
CA TRP A 173 12.61 -14.72 1.95
C TRP A 173 12.75 -15.61 3.19
N ALA A 174 13.87 -15.54 3.90
CA ALA A 174 14.06 -16.26 5.16
C ALA A 174 13.02 -15.85 6.21
N ILE A 175 12.81 -14.54 6.39
CA ILE A 175 11.78 -13.97 7.27
C ILE A 175 10.39 -14.49 6.86
N ARG A 176 10.00 -14.35 5.59
CA ARG A 176 8.69 -14.80 5.10
C ARG A 176 8.48 -16.31 5.31
N LYS A 177 9.51 -17.13 5.08
CA LYS A 177 9.46 -18.58 5.29
C LYS A 177 9.33 -18.96 6.77
N ALA A 178 10.03 -18.25 7.65
CA ALA A 178 9.98 -18.48 9.09
C ALA A 178 8.60 -18.14 9.67
N PHE A 179 8.03 -17.01 9.24
CA PHE A 179 6.81 -16.45 9.80
C PHE A 179 5.52 -16.85 9.08
N GLY A 180 5.61 -17.55 7.93
CA GLY A 180 4.43 -17.87 7.10
C GLY A 180 3.36 -18.77 7.74
N GLN A 181 3.64 -19.37 8.91
CA GLN A 181 2.67 -20.18 9.67
C GLN A 181 2.24 -19.53 11.00
N LEU A 182 2.79 -18.36 11.32
CA LEU A 182 2.53 -17.67 12.58
C LEU A 182 1.43 -16.63 12.42
N ASP A 183 0.79 -16.26 13.53
CA ASP A 183 -0.25 -15.23 13.55
C ASP A 183 0.34 -13.85 13.23
N THR A 184 -0.33 -13.08 12.36
CA THR A 184 0.14 -11.77 11.87
C THR A 184 0.50 -10.80 13.00
N ALA A 185 -0.22 -10.82 14.13
CA ALA A 185 0.09 -9.96 15.26
C ALA A 185 1.39 -10.35 15.95
N ALA A 186 1.58 -11.64 16.23
CA ALA A 186 2.82 -12.14 16.81
C ALA A 186 4.02 -11.88 15.90
N VAL A 187 3.86 -12.07 14.59
CA VAL A 187 4.90 -11.80 13.59
C VAL A 187 5.29 -10.32 13.60
N THR A 188 4.30 -9.43 13.52
CA THR A 188 4.54 -7.98 13.44
C THR A 188 5.21 -7.45 14.70
N GLU A 189 4.73 -7.85 15.89
CA GLU A 189 5.37 -7.48 17.15
C GLU A 189 6.81 -7.99 17.25
N THR A 190 7.05 -9.23 16.82
CA THR A 190 8.40 -9.82 16.82
C THR A 190 9.34 -9.01 15.92
N ILE A 191 8.90 -8.68 14.71
CA ILE A 191 9.70 -7.90 13.77
C ILE A 191 9.97 -6.49 14.30
N ILE A 192 8.96 -5.80 14.85
CA ILE A 192 9.14 -4.49 15.47
C ILE A 192 10.17 -4.57 16.61
N ASN A 193 10.05 -5.55 17.49
CA ASN A 193 10.98 -5.75 18.60
C ASN A 193 12.42 -6.04 18.14
N LEU A 194 12.59 -6.76 17.02
CA LEU A 194 13.90 -7.00 16.44
C LEU A 194 14.47 -5.73 15.80
N LEU A 195 13.66 -4.98 15.06
CA LEU A 195 14.06 -3.71 14.45
C LEU A 195 14.52 -2.70 15.52
N LEU A 196 13.78 -2.58 16.62
CA LEU A 196 14.12 -1.69 17.74
C LEU A 196 15.45 -2.03 18.44
N LYS A 197 15.92 -3.28 18.32
CA LYS A 197 17.23 -3.71 18.84
C LYS A 197 18.38 -3.39 17.89
N THR A 198 18.08 -2.92 16.68
CA THR A 198 19.06 -2.59 15.65
C THR A 198 19.10 -1.11 15.38
N ARG A 199 20.27 -0.60 14.98
CA ARG A 199 20.46 0.81 14.68
C ARG A 199 19.88 1.20 13.32
N ASN A 200 19.94 0.27 12.36
CA ASN A 200 19.50 0.49 10.99
C ASN A 200 19.10 -0.83 10.32
N ASN A 201 18.44 -0.73 9.17
CA ASN A 201 17.97 -1.88 8.40
C ASN A 201 19.13 -2.77 7.93
N GLU A 202 20.30 -2.20 7.62
CA GLU A 202 21.46 -3.00 7.24
C GLU A 202 21.84 -3.97 8.35
N GLN A 203 22.02 -3.48 9.58
CA GLN A 203 22.33 -4.28 10.76
C GLN A 203 21.25 -5.34 11.02
N PHE A 204 19.97 -5.00 10.86
CA PHE A 204 18.86 -5.95 10.94
C PHE A 204 19.04 -7.09 9.94
N ILE A 205 19.24 -6.79 8.66
CA ILE A 205 19.48 -7.79 7.61
C ILE A 205 20.72 -8.64 7.91
N GLN A 206 21.79 -8.07 8.49
CA GLN A 206 22.95 -8.85 8.92
C GLN A 206 22.59 -9.84 10.04
N SER A 207 21.87 -9.38 11.06
CA SER A 207 21.48 -10.20 12.22
C SER A 207 20.56 -11.36 11.86
N VAL A 208 19.65 -11.13 10.91
CA VAL A 208 18.74 -12.12 10.33
C VAL A 208 19.56 -13.22 9.64
N ASN A 209 20.45 -12.87 8.71
CA ASN A 209 21.27 -13.84 8.00
C ASN A 209 22.12 -14.72 8.94
N VAL A 210 22.69 -14.14 10.00
CA VAL A 210 23.46 -14.90 11.01
C VAL A 210 22.55 -15.85 11.79
N SER A 211 21.39 -15.37 12.23
CA SER A 211 20.44 -16.14 13.04
C SER A 211 19.79 -17.30 12.28
N PHE A 212 19.51 -17.12 10.99
CA PHE A 212 18.89 -18.15 10.14
C PHE A 212 19.89 -19.21 9.63
N ASN A 213 21.19 -18.89 9.61
CA ASN A 213 22.25 -19.88 9.38
C ASN A 213 22.46 -20.80 10.60
N ASP A 214 22.04 -20.36 11.80
CA ASP A 214 22.06 -21.16 13.01
C ASP A 214 20.76 -21.97 13.15
N LYS A 215 20.76 -23.19 12.59
CA LYS A 215 19.57 -24.09 12.56
C LYS A 215 18.92 -24.28 13.94
N ASN A 216 19.70 -24.24 15.01
CA ASN A 216 19.21 -24.43 16.38
C ASN A 216 18.36 -23.25 16.88
N LEU A 217 18.75 -22.02 16.52
CA LEU A 217 18.00 -20.81 16.87
C LEU A 217 16.73 -20.69 16.03
N TYR A 218 16.80 -21.10 14.76
CA TYR A 218 15.66 -21.19 13.86
C TYR A 218 14.57 -22.14 14.37
N GLU A 219 14.95 -23.32 14.87
CA GLU A 219 14.00 -24.28 15.46
C GLU A 219 13.41 -23.78 16.79
N ALA A 220 14.20 -23.07 17.60
CA ALA A 220 13.73 -22.46 18.85
C ALA A 220 12.68 -21.34 18.61
N MET A 221 12.85 -20.52 17.57
CA MET A 221 11.85 -19.50 17.18
C MET A 221 10.57 -20.11 16.61
N ARG A 222 10.65 -21.30 16.01
CA ARG A 222 9.50 -22.04 15.46
C ARG A 222 8.74 -22.83 16.54
N GLY A 223 9.34 -23.03 17.71
CA GLY A 223 8.90 -23.99 18.72
C GLY A 223 8.73 -23.42 20.12
N GLN A 224 7.69 -22.59 20.33
CA GLN A 224 7.00 -22.52 21.62
C GLN A 224 5.54 -22.96 21.44
N ARG A 225 5.34 -24.28 21.33
CA ARG A 225 4.16 -24.94 21.91
C ARG A 225 4.56 -25.42 23.29
N LEU A 226 4.16 -24.67 24.31
CA LEU A 226 4.14 -25.15 25.69
C LEU A 226 3.07 -26.25 25.85
N GLY A 227 3.46 -27.38 26.45
CA GLY A 227 2.55 -28.40 27.01
C GLY A 227 2.50 -29.72 26.20
N GLY A 228 2.87 -30.88 26.72
CA GLY A 228 3.07 -31.23 28.12
C GLY A 228 3.98 -32.44 28.34
N ASN A 229 4.67 -32.37 29.47
CA ASN A 229 5.22 -33.51 30.17
C ASN A 229 4.10 -34.51 30.51
N GLY A 230 4.38 -35.78 30.27
CA GLY A 230 3.54 -36.90 30.66
C GLY A 230 4.22 -38.23 30.36
N GLN A 231 5.44 -38.43 30.87
CA GLN A 231 5.96 -39.78 31.13
C GLN A 231 5.55 -40.16 32.55
N SER A 232 4.64 -41.12 32.67
CA SER A 232 4.63 -42.27 33.59
C SER A 232 3.29 -42.98 33.47
#